data_AF-A0A1V5MQ61-F1
#
_entry.id   AF-A0A1V5MQ61-F1
#
_cell.length_a   1.000
_cell.length_b   1.000
_cell.length_c   1.000
_cell.angle_alpha   90.00
_cell.angle_beta   90.00
_cell.angle_gamma   90.00
#
_symmetry.space_group_name_H-M   'P 1'
#
loop_
_entity.id
_entity.type
_entity.pdbx_description
1 polymer ?
#
loop_
_entity_poly.entity_id
_entity_poly.type
_entity_poly.pdbx_seq_one_letter_code
_entity_poly.pdbx_strand_id
1 'polypeptide(L)'
;MGEGFTVTEILARALFIVNILVVAISLFCMVYALFKKFENVPRALKFSLYILYVTIMGTFVNFCFTHAHDCTMDFRYIVPTVVIGSIFIGIFLTSETKSRFVLYIKRGVVGAAVIFCVCSSLLYLLSNYAAN
;
A
#
# COMPACT_ATOMS: atom_id res chain seq x y z
N MET A 1 -21.35 -23.99 -12.29
CA MET A 1 -21.25 -23.18 -11.05
C MET A 1 -19.90 -23.34 -10.30
N GLY A 2 -18.90 -24.08 -10.82
CA GLY A 2 -17.60 -24.28 -10.15
C GLY A 2 -16.45 -23.37 -10.62
N GLU A 3 -16.48 -22.86 -11.86
CA GLU A 3 -15.33 -22.11 -12.42
C GLU A 3 -15.28 -20.63 -12.00
N GLY A 4 -16.42 -20.01 -11.71
CA GLY A 4 -16.45 -18.62 -11.21
C GLY A 4 -15.89 -18.48 -9.79
N PHE A 5 -16.05 -19.52 -8.96
CA PHE A 5 -15.56 -19.54 -7.58
C PHE A 5 -14.04 -19.74 -7.53
N THR A 6 -13.48 -20.58 -8.41
CA THR A 6 -12.03 -20.78 -8.48
C THR A 6 -11.29 -19.56 -9.03
N VAL A 7 -11.84 -18.88 -10.04
CA VAL A 7 -11.24 -17.66 -10.62
C VAL A 7 -11.22 -16.50 -9.62
N THR A 8 -12.29 -16.30 -8.85
CA THR A 8 -12.36 -15.26 -7.83
C THR A 8 -11.38 -15.52 -6.68
N GLU A 9 -11.19 -16.76 -6.24
CA GLU A 9 -10.18 -17.10 -5.23
C GLU A 9 -8.74 -16.85 -5.71
N ILE A 10 -8.43 -17.22 -6.96
CA ILE A 10 -7.10 -16.97 -7.55
C ILE A 10 -6.83 -15.47 -7.63
N LEU A 11 -7.81 -14.69 -8.10
CA LEU A 11 -7.74 -13.22 -8.16
C LEU A 11 -7.55 -12.62 -6.77
N ALA A 12 -8.30 -13.08 -5.76
CA ALA A 12 -8.19 -12.60 -4.38
C ALA A 12 -6.81 -12.87 -3.77
N ARG A 13 -6.27 -14.09 -3.96
CA ARG A 13 -4.92 -14.45 -3.52
C ARG A 13 -3.85 -13.60 -4.21
N ALA A 14 -3.98 -13.40 -5.53
CA ALA A 14 -3.08 -12.54 -6.28
C ALA A 14 -3.12 -11.09 -5.77
N LEU A 15 -4.33 -10.53 -5.54
CA LEU A 15 -4.52 -9.20 -4.98
C LEU A 15 -3.84 -9.05 -3.62
N PHE A 16 -4.01 -10.06 -2.75
CA PHE A 16 -3.43 -10.06 -1.42
C PHE A 16 -1.89 -10.01 -1.46
N ILE A 17 -1.27 -10.85 -2.29
CA ILE A 17 0.20 -10.88 -2.46
C ILE A 17 0.71 -9.55 -3.02
N VAL A 18 0.07 -9.04 -4.07
CA VAL A 18 0.44 -7.74 -4.66
C VAL A 18 0.31 -6.61 -3.63
N ASN A 19 -0.74 -6.62 -2.81
CA ASN A 19 -0.94 -5.63 -1.78
C ASN A 19 0.18 -5.67 -0.71
N ILE A 20 0.57 -6.85 -0.25
CA ILE A 20 1.71 -7.01 0.68
C ILE A 20 2.99 -6.42 0.06
N LEU A 21 3.25 -6.71 -1.21
CA LEU A 21 4.43 -6.17 -1.91
C LEU A 21 4.37 -4.64 -2.00
N VAL A 22 3.22 -4.06 -2.35
CA VAL A 22 3.03 -2.60 -2.41
C VAL A 22 3.25 -1.95 -1.04
N VAL A 23 2.72 -2.57 0.03
CA VAL A 23 2.93 -2.09 1.41
C VAL A 23 4.42 -2.11 1.78
N ALA A 24 5.11 -3.22 1.51
CA ALA A 24 6.55 -3.34 1.78
C ALA A 24 7.37 -2.28 1.02
N ILE A 25 7.03 -2.04 -0.24
CA ILE A 25 7.64 -0.99 -1.06
C ILE A 25 7.34 0.40 -0.48
N SER A 26 6.11 0.65 -0.03
CA SER A 26 5.73 1.94 0.54
C SER A 26 6.55 2.27 1.80
N LEU A 27 6.77 1.27 2.66
CA LEU A 27 7.62 1.38 3.85
C LEU A 27 9.07 1.64 3.47
N PHE A 28 9.60 0.90 2.50
CA PHE A 28 10.94 1.12 1.97
C PHE A 28 11.11 2.54 1.41
N CYS A 29 10.16 3.01 0.59
CA CYS A 29 10.16 4.36 0.04
C CYS A 29 10.11 5.43 1.14
N MET A 30 9.30 5.22 2.18
CA MET A 30 9.21 6.12 3.32
C MET A 30 10.55 6.24 4.06
N VAL A 31 11.18 5.11 4.40
CA VAL A 31 12.49 5.09 5.05
C VAL A 31 13.55 5.74 4.16
N TYR A 32 13.60 5.38 2.88
CA TYR A 32 14.53 5.97 1.91
C TYR A 32 14.34 7.48 1.77
N ALA A 33 13.09 7.96 1.81
CA ALA A 33 12.76 9.37 1.67
C ALA A 33 13.16 10.24 2.87
N LEU A 34 13.31 9.64 4.05
CA LEU A 34 13.85 10.32 5.23
C LEU A 34 15.35 10.61 5.08
N PHE A 35 16.11 9.65 4.54
CA PHE A 35 17.56 9.80 4.38
C PHE A 35 17.95 10.60 3.14
N LYS A 36 17.17 10.53 2.06
CA LYS A 36 17.47 11.26 0.82
C LYS A 36 16.97 12.71 0.87
N LYS A 37 17.85 13.64 0.52
CA LYS A 37 17.43 15.01 0.20
C LYS A 37 16.64 14.99 -1.11
N PHE A 38 15.40 15.44 -1.03
CA PHE A 38 14.59 15.78 -2.19
C PHE A 38 14.40 17.28 -2.17
N GLU A 39 14.82 17.97 -3.22
CA GLU A 39 14.71 19.43 -3.35
C GLU A 39 13.25 19.89 -3.37
N ASN A 40 12.35 19.07 -3.91
CA ASN A 40 10.96 19.45 -4.16
C ASN A 40 10.01 19.29 -2.96
N VAL A 41 10.48 18.79 -1.80
CA VAL A 41 9.61 18.57 -0.63
C VAL A 41 10.29 19.03 0.66
N PRO A 42 9.68 19.99 1.40
CA PRO A 42 10.25 20.48 2.65
C PRO A 42 10.42 19.34 3.66
N ARG A 43 11.58 19.33 4.34
CA ARG A 43 11.94 18.28 5.31
C ARG A 43 10.94 18.19 6.46
N ALA A 44 10.37 19.32 6.89
CA ALA A 44 9.35 19.37 7.94
C ALA A 44 8.09 18.58 7.58
N LEU A 45 7.62 18.66 6.32
CA LEU A 45 6.45 17.92 5.86
C LEU A 45 6.69 16.41 5.82
N LYS A 46 7.88 15.98 5.39
CA LYS A 46 8.26 14.54 5.41
C LYS A 46 8.29 13.99 6.83
N PHE A 47 8.84 14.76 7.77
CA PHE A 47 8.91 14.37 9.17
C PHE A 47 7.54 14.32 9.83
N SER A 48 6.67 15.31 9.57
CA SER A 48 5.31 15.30 10.13
C SER A 48 4.48 14.13 9.63
N LEU A 49 4.56 13.81 8.33
CA LEU A 49 3.89 12.63 7.74
C LEU A 49 4.43 11.31 8.32
N TYR A 50 5.74 11.21 8.54
CA TYR A 50 6.34 10.05 9.17
C TYR A 50 5.89 9.88 10.62
N ILE A 51 5.93 10.95 11.43
CA ILE A 51 5.46 10.92 12.81
C ILE A 51 3.98 10.54 12.85
N LEU A 52 3.16 11.12 11.97
CA LEU A 52 1.75 10.79 11.87
C LEU A 52 1.53 9.30 11.55
N TYR A 53 2.29 8.74 10.60
CA TYR A 53 2.24 7.32 10.28
C TYR A 53 2.55 6.44 11.49
N VAL A 54 3.65 6.75 12.19
CA VAL A 54 4.09 6.00 13.38
C VAL A 54 3.07 6.13 14.51
N THR A 55 2.49 7.31 14.72
CA THR A 55 1.46 7.53 15.74
C THR A 55 0.20 6.72 15.45
N ILE A 56 -0.27 6.71 14.20
CA ILE A 56 -1.45 5.93 13.81
C ILE A 56 -1.19 4.43 13.99
N MET A 57 -0.05 3.92 13.49
CA MET A 57 0.32 2.52 13.65
C MET A 57 0.55 2.14 15.11
N GLY A 58 1.23 2.97 15.88
CA GLY A 58 1.47 2.75 17.31
C GLY A 58 0.17 2.71 18.11
N THR A 59 -0.76 3.62 17.82
CA THR A 59 -2.08 3.65 18.46
C THR A 59 -2.91 2.42 18.07
N PHE A 60 -2.89 2.03 16.80
CA PHE A 60 -3.57 0.83 16.32
C PHE A 60 -3.02 -0.44 16.98
N VAL A 61 -1.70 -0.62 17.03
CA VAL A 61 -1.07 -1.76 17.68
C VAL A 61 -1.39 -1.79 19.18
N ASN A 62 -1.29 -0.65 19.86
CA ASN A 62 -1.68 -0.54 21.26
C ASN A 62 -3.15 -0.93 21.47
N PHE A 63 -4.04 -0.43 20.61
CA PHE A 63 -5.47 -0.75 20.66
C PHE A 63 -5.72 -2.25 20.47
N CYS A 64 -5.05 -2.90 19.51
CA CYS A 64 -5.17 -4.34 19.27
C CYS A 64 -4.72 -5.18 20.48
N PHE A 65 -3.70 -4.76 21.21
CA PHE A 65 -3.24 -5.48 22.41
C PHE A 65 -4.08 -5.17 23.65
N THR A 66 -4.49 -3.93 23.84
CA THR A 66 -5.23 -3.48 25.02
C THR A 66 -6.69 -3.94 25.01
N HIS A 67 -7.32 -3.99 23.83
CA HIS A 67 -8.73 -4.37 23.64
C HIS A 67 -8.87 -5.64 22.80
N ALA A 68 -8.03 -6.64 23.06
CA ALA A 68 -8.01 -7.90 22.30
C ALA A 68 -9.33 -8.69 22.36
N HIS A 69 -10.16 -8.44 23.38
CA HIS A 69 -11.47 -9.10 23.53
C HIS A 69 -12.60 -8.46 22.72
N ASP A 70 -12.53 -7.17 22.42
CA ASP A 70 -13.64 -6.41 21.80
C ASP A 70 -13.35 -5.99 20.35
N CYS A 71 -12.07 -5.96 19.94
CA CYS A 71 -11.67 -5.38 18.66
C CYS A 71 -11.07 -6.42 17.73
N THR A 72 -11.84 -6.81 16.71
CA THR A 72 -11.30 -7.49 15.53
C THR A 72 -10.25 -6.59 14.89
N MET A 73 -9.10 -7.14 14.48
CA MET A 73 -8.04 -6.43 13.78
C MET A 73 -8.53 -6.00 12.39
N ASP A 74 -9.34 -4.95 12.34
CA ASP A 74 -9.97 -4.44 11.13
C ASP A 74 -9.06 -3.40 10.47
N PHE A 75 -8.77 -3.61 9.19
CA PHE A 75 -7.95 -2.73 8.37
C PHE A 75 -8.46 -1.29 8.33
N ARG A 76 -9.75 -1.06 8.59
CA ARG A 76 -10.40 0.25 8.56
C ARG A 76 -9.73 1.28 9.48
N TYR A 77 -9.11 0.84 10.57
CA TYR A 77 -8.45 1.74 11.52
C TYR A 77 -7.07 2.24 11.06
N ILE A 78 -6.47 1.59 10.07
CA ILE A 78 -5.17 1.99 9.51
C ILE A 78 -5.27 2.56 8.09
N VAL A 79 -6.48 2.77 7.57
CA VAL A 79 -6.71 3.35 6.22
C VAL A 79 -5.92 4.66 5.97
N PRO A 80 -5.80 5.61 6.93
CA PRO A 80 -5.04 6.83 6.68
C PRO A 80 -3.56 6.58 6.37
N THR A 81 -2.99 5.47 6.84
CA THR A 81 -1.60 5.09 6.57
C THR A 81 -1.35 4.79 5.09
N VAL A 82 -2.38 4.36 4.35
CA VAL A 82 -2.33 4.13 2.90
C VAL A 82 -2.07 5.44 2.14
N VAL A 83 -2.74 6.52 2.54
CA VAL A 83 -2.56 7.85 1.95
C VAL A 83 -1.15 8.36 2.20
N ILE A 84 -0.62 8.15 3.40
CA ILE A 84 0.75 8.56 3.72
C ILE A 84 1.75 7.74 2.89
N GLY A 85 1.57 6.41 2.81
CA GLY A 85 2.41 5.54 1.99
C GLY A 85 2.41 5.92 0.50
N SER A 86 1.25 6.27 -0.06
CA SER A 86 1.14 6.67 -1.46
C SER A 86 1.86 7.99 -1.76
N ILE A 87 1.85 8.95 -0.83
CA ILE A 87 2.64 10.19 -0.93
C ILE A 87 4.13 9.86 -1.05
N PHE A 88 4.67 8.98 -0.19
CA PHE A 88 6.09 8.60 -0.24
C PHE A 88 6.45 7.83 -1.51
N ILE A 89 5.56 6.98 -2.02
CA ILE A 89 5.72 6.35 -3.33
C ILE A 89 5.77 7.41 -4.43
N GLY A 90 4.88 8.39 -4.42
CA GLY A 90 4.87 9.49 -5.39
C GLY A 90 6.17 10.28 -5.38
N ILE A 91 6.66 10.66 -4.19
CA ILE A 91 7.95 11.35 -4.02
C ILE A 91 9.09 10.50 -4.61
N PHE A 92 9.09 9.19 -4.36
CA PHE A 92 10.09 8.28 -4.89
C PHE A 92 10.02 8.16 -6.42
N LEU A 93 8.81 8.04 -6.99
CA LEU A 93 8.60 7.95 -8.44
C LEU A 93 9.04 9.23 -9.16
N THR A 94 8.78 10.41 -8.59
CA THR A 94 9.15 11.71 -9.18
C THR A 94 10.62 12.08 -8.95
N SER A 95 11.35 11.41 -8.04
CA SER A 95 12.74 11.81 -7.78
C SER A 95 13.70 11.41 -8.90
N GLU A 96 14.53 12.35 -9.37
CA GLU A 96 15.60 12.03 -10.33
C GLU A 96 16.58 10.97 -9.79
N THR A 97 16.90 9.97 -10.61
CA THR A 97 17.81 8.88 -10.24
C THR A 97 18.68 8.49 -11.42
N LYS A 98 20.00 8.44 -11.20
CA LYS A 98 20.96 7.96 -12.21
C LYS A 98 21.11 6.44 -12.23
N SER A 99 20.64 5.74 -11.18
CA SER A 99 20.78 4.27 -11.09
C SER A 99 19.70 3.55 -11.89
N ARG A 100 20.15 2.69 -12.82
CA ARG A 100 19.29 1.81 -13.63
C ARG A 100 18.46 0.85 -12.77
N PHE A 101 19.00 0.40 -11.64
CA PHE A 101 18.30 -0.46 -10.69
C PHE A 101 17.07 0.22 -10.08
N VAL A 102 17.22 1.48 -9.65
CA VAL A 102 16.10 2.27 -9.09
C VAL A 102 15.03 2.52 -10.14
N LEU A 103 15.42 2.71 -11.42
CA LEU A 103 14.48 2.87 -12.52
C LEU A 103 13.62 1.60 -12.74
N TYR A 104 14.23 0.41 -12.64
CA TYR A 104 13.48 -0.85 -12.70
C TYR A 104 12.47 -0.98 -11.55
N ILE A 105 12.87 -0.63 -10.32
CA ILE A 105 11.96 -0.61 -9.17
C ILE A 105 10.78 0.31 -9.45
N LYS A 106 11.02 1.55 -9.89
CA LYS A 106 9.94 2.50 -10.21
C LYS A 106 8.95 1.95 -11.22
N ARG A 107 9.43 1.35 -12.31
CA ARG A 107 8.57 0.71 -13.33
C ARG A 107 7.80 -0.47 -12.74
N GLY A 108 8.44 -1.27 -11.89
CA GLY A 108 7.79 -2.36 -11.15
C GLY A 108 6.66 -1.88 -10.25
N VAL A 109 6.84 -0.77 -9.53
CA VAL A 109 5.81 -0.17 -8.68
C VAL A 109 4.60 0.28 -9.50
N VAL A 110 4.84 0.97 -10.63
CA VAL A 110 3.75 1.38 -11.53
C VAL A 110 3.04 0.17 -12.12
N GLY A 111 3.78 -0.85 -12.55
CA GLY A 111 3.20 -2.10 -13.06
C GLY A 111 2.34 -2.82 -12.02
N ALA A 112 2.83 -2.94 -10.78
CA ALA A 112 2.08 -3.53 -9.68
C ALA A 112 0.80 -2.76 -9.36
N ALA A 113 0.84 -1.43 -9.39
CA ALA A 113 -0.34 -0.58 -9.19
C ALA A 113 -1.39 -0.78 -10.29
N VAL A 114 -0.97 -0.84 -11.56
CA VAL A 114 -1.88 -1.10 -12.69
C VAL A 114 -2.50 -2.49 -12.57
N ILE A 115 -1.70 -3.52 -12.29
CA ILE A 115 -2.19 -4.89 -12.08
C ILE A 115 -3.21 -4.92 -10.94
N PHE A 116 -2.90 -4.27 -9.82
CA PHE A 116 -3.81 -4.18 -8.68
C PHE A 116 -5.16 -3.54 -9.07
N CYS A 117 -5.15 -2.41 -9.79
CA CYS A 117 -6.36 -1.73 -10.24
C CYS A 117 -7.19 -2.59 -11.21
N VAL A 118 -6.54 -3.28 -12.16
CA VAL A 118 -7.22 -4.14 -13.14
C VAL A 118 -7.83 -5.36 -12.45
N CYS A 119 -7.05 -6.07 -11.63
CA CYS A 119 -7.54 -7.24 -10.90
C CYS A 119 -8.63 -6.86 -9.89
N SER A 120 -8.54 -5.69 -9.24
CA SER A 120 -9.58 -5.20 -8.33
C SER A 120 -10.90 -4.93 -9.07
N SER A 121 -10.83 -4.26 -10.23
CA SER A 121 -12.01 -3.99 -11.06
C SER A 121 -12.66 -5.28 -11.55
N LEU A 122 -11.85 -6.24 -12.03
CA LEU A 122 -12.33 -7.54 -12.49
C LEU A 122 -12.99 -8.36 -11.38
N LEU A 123 -12.36 -8.40 -10.19
CA LEU A 123 -12.91 -9.12 -9.04
C LEU A 123 -14.26 -8.53 -8.62
N TYR A 124 -14.40 -7.20 -8.62
CA TYR A 124 -15.65 -6.53 -8.28
C TYR A 124 -16.77 -6.82 -9.29
N LEU A 125 -16.46 -6.78 -10.59
CA LEU A 125 -17.41 -7.08 -11.66
C LEU A 125 -17.84 -8.56 -11.66
N LEU A 126 -16.89 -9.49 -11.51
CA LEU A 126 -17.16 -10.92 -11.45
C LEU A 126 -17.97 -11.30 -10.20
N SER A 127 -17.64 -10.70 -9.05
CA SER A 127 -18.39 -10.92 -7.82
C SER A 127 -19.82 -10.41 -7.92
N ASN A 128 -20.05 -9.28 -8.59
CA ASN A 128 -21.41 -8.76 -8.79
C ASN A 128 -22.21 -9.62 -9.78
N TYR A 129 -21.58 -10.09 -10.85
CA TYR A 129 -22.21 -10.99 -11.82
C TYR A 129 -22.56 -12.35 -11.21
N ALA A 130 -21.74 -12.89 -10.32
CA ALA A 130 -22.01 -14.17 -9.64
C ALA A 130 -23.09 -14.08 -8.55
N ALA A 131 -23.47 -12.87 -8.12
CA ALA A 131 -24.48 -12.63 -7.10
C ALA A 131 -25.91 -12.41 -7.66
N ASN A 132 -26.03 -12.20 -8.97
CA ASN A 132 -27.30 -12.14 -9.72
C ASN A 132 -27.55 -13.45 -10.47
#